data_AF-A0A5J4NH75-F1
#
_entry.id   AF-A0A5J4NH75-F1
#
_cell.length_a   1.000
_cell.length_b   1.000
_cell.length_c   1.000
_cell.angle_alpha   90.00
_cell.angle_beta   90.00
_cell.angle_gamma   90.00
#
_symmetry.space_group_name_H-M   'P 1'
#
loop_
_entity.id
_entity.type
_entity.pdbx_description
1 polymer ?
#
loop_
_entity_poly.entity_id
_entity_poly.type
_entity_poly.pdbx_seq_one_letter_code
_entity_poly.pdbx_strand_id
1 'polypeptide(L)'
;MNSNVFSWDVLFNNVVKTIEIVHNLLSGKRKVFLDTELIYQTGYLLNLTGTDCFVIENHHCEIMISPCDMFSFDYRLMIDGKDAKSFSNAQRRKVVCWSLEHGATQHLIQFGE
;
A
#
# COMPACT_ATOMS: atom_id res chain seq x y z
N MET A 1 -1.74 -18.23 17.63
CA MET A 1 -1.70 -17.91 16.19
C MET A 1 -3.12 -17.74 15.70
N ASN A 2 -3.75 -16.58 15.94
CA ASN A 2 -5.17 -16.32 15.60
C ASN A 2 -5.33 -15.11 14.68
N SER A 3 -4.21 -14.60 14.16
CA SER A 3 -4.16 -13.41 13.34
C SER A 3 -3.24 -13.68 12.15
N ASN A 4 -3.69 -13.29 10.97
CA ASN A 4 -2.86 -13.21 9.79
C ASN A 4 -2.26 -11.81 9.69
N VAL A 5 -1.03 -11.73 9.22
CA VAL A 5 -0.32 -10.48 8.98
C VAL A 5 0.10 -10.47 7.52
N PHE A 6 -0.19 -9.38 6.82
CA PHE A 6 0.21 -9.17 5.43
C PHE A 6 0.73 -7.74 5.28
N SER A 7 1.76 -7.55 4.45
CA SER A 7 2.33 -6.23 4.22
C SER A 7 2.61 -5.96 2.75
N TRP A 8 2.59 -4.68 2.41
CA TRP A 8 2.98 -4.16 1.10
C TRP A 8 3.99 -3.03 1.29
N ASP A 9 5.07 -3.09 0.53
CA ASP A 9 5.98 -1.95 0.39
C ASP A 9 5.53 -1.10 -0.80
N VAL A 10 5.25 0.17 -0.52
CA VAL A 10 4.67 1.10 -1.50
C VAL A 10 5.49 2.38 -1.54
N LEU A 11 5.80 2.86 -2.74
CA LEU A 11 6.48 4.13 -2.92
C LEU A 11 5.48 5.30 -2.83
N PHE A 12 5.60 6.12 -1.80
CA PHE A 12 4.90 7.40 -1.65
C PHE A 12 5.91 8.54 -1.68
N ASN A 13 5.73 9.53 -2.57
CA ASN A 13 6.57 10.74 -2.61
C ASN A 13 8.09 10.45 -2.53
N ASN A 14 8.55 9.44 -3.29
CA ASN A 14 9.93 8.96 -3.33
C ASN A 14 10.47 8.28 -2.04
N VAL A 15 9.60 7.95 -1.10
CA VAL A 15 9.92 7.17 0.10
C VAL A 15 9.14 5.86 0.07
N VAL A 16 9.81 4.74 0.29
CA VAL A 16 9.13 3.46 0.45
C VAL A 16 8.55 3.42 1.86
N LYS A 17 7.23 3.24 1.95
CA LYS A 17 6.50 3.02 3.20
C LYS A 17 5.92 1.61 3.21
N THR A 18 5.89 0.99 4.39
CA THR A 18 5.29 -0.32 4.58
C THR A 18 3.88 -0.17 5.15
N ILE A 19 2.91 -0.67 4.40
CA ILE A 19 1.52 -0.80 4.87
C ILE A 19 1.33 -2.24 5.34
N GLU A 20 0.94 -2.41 6.60
CA GLU A 20 0.69 -3.74 7.20
C GLU A 20 -0.77 -3.86 7.62
N ILE A 21 -1.39 -5.01 7.36
CA ILE A 21 -2.68 -5.39 7.94
C ILE A 21 -2.52 -6.56 8.90
N VAL A 22 -3.11 -6.42 10.09
CA VAL A 22 -3.30 -7.49 11.05
C VAL A 22 -4.78 -7.87 11.06
N HIS A 23 -5.10 -9.08 10.61
CA HIS A 23 -6.46 -9.60 10.53
C HIS A 23 -6.66 -10.71 11.56
N ASN A 24 -7.43 -10.43 12.62
CA ASN A 24 -7.74 -11.39 13.68
C ASN A 24 -8.93 -12.26 13.30
N LEU A 25 -8.69 -13.56 13.07
CA LEU A 25 -9.69 -14.49 12.54
C LEU A 25 -10.75 -14.91 13.57
N LEU A 26 -10.50 -14.72 14.86
CA LEU A 26 -11.48 -15.03 15.91
C LEU A 26 -12.51 -13.91 16.11
N SER A 27 -12.07 -12.66 16.00
CA SER A 27 -12.92 -11.47 16.27
C SER A 27 -13.32 -10.71 15.01
N GLY A 28 -12.76 -11.09 13.86
CA GLY A 28 -12.83 -10.36 12.59
C GLY A 28 -12.19 -8.97 12.63
N LYS A 29 -11.55 -8.58 13.73
CA LYS A 29 -10.91 -7.26 13.86
C LYS A 29 -9.77 -7.12 12.87
N ARG A 30 -9.66 -5.94 12.27
CA ARG A 30 -8.61 -5.57 11.34
C ARG A 30 -7.92 -4.32 11.85
N LYS A 31 -6.61 -4.30 11.80
CA LYS A 31 -5.78 -3.14 12.10
C LYS A 31 -4.84 -2.91 10.94
N VAL A 32 -4.70 -1.67 10.51
CA VAL A 32 -3.77 -1.27 9.45
C VAL A 32 -2.75 -0.32 10.01
N PHE A 33 -1.48 -0.60 9.72
CA PHE A 33 -0.35 0.20 10.14
C PHE A 33 0.36 0.79 8.93
N LEU A 34 0.89 2.00 9.08
CA LEU A 34 1.81 2.64 8.15
C LEU A 34 3.15 2.85 8.88
N ASP A 35 4.22 2.20 8.44
CA ASP A 35 5.55 2.29 9.07
C ASP A 35 5.49 2.10 10.59
N THR A 36 4.66 1.16 11.07
CA THR A 36 4.35 0.84 12.48
C THR A 36 3.31 1.72 13.20
N GLU A 37 2.86 2.83 12.61
CA GLU A 37 1.82 3.67 13.19
C GLU A 37 0.42 3.12 12.85
N LEU A 38 -0.45 2.95 13.85
CA LEU A 38 -1.83 2.50 13.63
C LEU A 38 -2.66 3.61 12.97
N ILE A 39 -3.02 3.42 11.70
CA ILE A 39 -3.78 4.41 10.93
C ILE A 39 -5.26 4.06 10.78
N TYR A 40 -5.62 2.79 10.91
CA TYR A 40 -7.00 2.34 10.79
C TYR A 40 -7.26 1.10 11.65
N GLN A 41 -8.45 1.04 12.25
CA GLN A 41 -8.90 -0.15 12.97
C GLN A 41 -10.42 -0.32 12.88
N THR A 42 -10.85 -1.57 12.82
CA THR A 42 -12.27 -1.93 12.90
C THR A 42 -12.66 -2.30 14.33
N GLY A 43 -13.96 -2.26 14.60
CA GLY A 43 -14.56 -2.98 15.72
C GLY A 43 -14.58 -4.50 15.48
N TYR A 44 -15.34 -5.22 16.31
CA TYR A 44 -15.64 -6.63 16.07
C TYR A 44 -16.43 -6.79 14.77
N LEU A 45 -16.03 -7.73 13.94
CA LEU A 45 -16.69 -8.04 12.67
C LEU A 45 -17.04 -9.52 12.66
N LEU A 46 -18.29 -9.85 12.34
CA LEU A 46 -18.70 -11.24 12.12
C LEU A 46 -18.16 -11.78 10.78
N ASN A 47 -17.99 -10.89 9.79
CA ASN A 47 -17.46 -11.24 8.48
C ASN A 47 -15.93 -11.09 8.44
N LEU A 48 -15.24 -12.14 8.01
CA LEU A 48 -13.78 -12.16 7.80
C LEU A 48 -13.37 -11.61 6.42
N THR A 49 -14.32 -11.33 5.54
CA THR A 49 -14.10 -10.81 4.19
C THR A 49 -14.69 -9.41 4.05
N GLY A 50 -14.35 -8.70 2.97
CA GLY A 50 -14.89 -7.38 2.66
C GLY A 50 -13.82 -6.38 2.25
N THR A 51 -14.16 -5.11 2.30
CA THR A 51 -13.28 -4.02 1.89
C THR A 51 -13.23 -2.97 2.99
N ASP A 52 -12.02 -2.60 3.39
CA ASP A 52 -11.78 -1.53 4.34
C ASP A 52 -11.18 -0.34 3.60
N CYS A 53 -11.83 0.81 3.69
CA CYS A 53 -11.40 2.06 3.05
C CYS A 53 -10.79 3.00 4.10
N PHE A 54 -9.66 3.62 3.76
CA PHE A 54 -8.97 4.61 4.58
C PHE A 54 -8.16 5.54 3.68
N VAL A 55 -7.58 6.58 4.27
CA VAL A 55 -6.79 7.58 3.54
C VAL A 55 -5.39 7.59 4.11
N ILE A 56 -4.38 7.52 3.23
CA ILE A 56 -2.98 7.77 3.57
C ILE A 56 -2.57 9.04 2.84
N GLU A 57 -2.17 10.06 3.61
CA GLU A 57 -1.87 11.39 3.08
C GLU A 57 -3.07 11.95 2.29
N ASN A 58 -2.99 11.96 0.95
CA ASN A 58 -4.05 12.41 0.05
C ASN A 58 -4.53 11.31 -0.91
N HIS A 59 -4.15 10.06 -0.66
CA HIS A 59 -4.50 8.92 -1.50
C HIS A 59 -5.63 8.10 -0.88
N HIS A 60 -6.61 7.71 -1.70
CA HIS A 60 -7.67 6.81 -1.29
C HIS A 60 -7.15 5.37 -1.31
N CYS A 61 -7.19 4.70 -0.17
CA CYS A 61 -6.69 3.35 -0.02
C CYS A 61 -7.82 2.38 0.31
N GLU A 62 -7.76 1.20 -0.27
CA GLU A 62 -8.72 0.12 -0.03
C GLU A 62 -7.94 -1.18 0.20
N ILE A 63 -8.23 -1.88 1.30
CA ILE A 63 -7.78 -3.25 1.50
C ILE A 63 -8.97 -4.17 1.29
N MET A 64 -8.87 -5.03 0.28
CA MET A 64 -9.86 -6.06 -0.04
C MET A 64 -9.39 -7.39 0.53
N ILE A 65 -10.27 -8.04 1.29
CA ILE A 65 -10.06 -9.37 1.85
C ILE A 65 -11.07 -10.32 1.20
N SER A 66 -10.55 -11.28 0.45
CA SER A 66 -11.35 -12.32 -0.22
C SER A 66 -10.92 -13.71 0.23
N PRO A 67 -11.83 -14.69 0.28
CA PRO A 67 -11.43 -16.08 0.54
C PRO A 67 -10.63 -16.60 -0.66
N CYS A 68 -9.51 -17.28 -0.39
CA CYS A 68 -8.70 -17.92 -1.43
C CYS A 68 -8.96 -19.44 -1.45
N ASP A 69 -8.93 -20.07 -0.28
CA ASP A 69 -9.31 -21.48 -0.08
C ASP A 69 -10.19 -21.64 1.19
N MET A 70 -10.32 -22.86 1.70
CA MET A 70 -11.16 -23.16 2.86
C MET A 70 -10.70 -22.48 4.16
N PHE A 71 -9.41 -22.12 4.29
CA PHE A 71 -8.82 -21.57 5.51
C PHE A 71 -7.88 -20.38 5.28
N SER A 72 -7.73 -19.90 4.05
CA SER A 72 -6.86 -18.80 3.69
C SER A 72 -7.60 -17.64 3.03
N PHE A 73 -7.01 -16.46 3.18
CA PHE A 73 -7.54 -15.22 2.65
C PHE A 73 -6.50 -14.58 1.75
N ASP A 74 -6.97 -14.03 0.64
CA ASP A 74 -6.23 -13.13 -0.22
C ASP A 74 -6.41 -11.69 0.26
N TYR A 75 -5.32 -10.94 0.24
CA TYR A 75 -5.28 -9.54 0.66
C TYR A 75 -4.80 -8.71 -0.51
N ARG A 76 -5.59 -7.73 -0.93
CA ARG A 76 -5.23 -6.81 -2.01
C ARG A 76 -5.33 -5.38 -1.55
N LEU A 77 -4.23 -4.64 -1.71
CA LEU A 77 -4.17 -3.21 -1.46
C LEU A 77 -4.33 -2.45 -2.78
N MET A 78 -5.32 -1.57 -2.81
CA MET A 78 -5.56 -0.62 -3.89
C MET A 78 -5.31 0.81 -3.38
N ILE A 79 -4.66 1.63 -4.20
CA ILE A 79 -4.34 3.04 -3.92
C ILE A 79 -4.72 3.83 -5.17
N ASP A 80 -5.67 4.75 -5.02
CA ASP A 80 -6.31 5.48 -6.13
C ASP A 80 -6.74 4.55 -7.28
N GLY A 81 -7.34 3.41 -6.93
CA GLY A 81 -7.82 2.41 -7.87
C GLY A 81 -6.73 1.58 -8.57
N LYS A 82 -5.46 1.67 -8.15
CA LYS A 82 -4.35 0.85 -8.68
C LYS A 82 -3.81 -0.07 -7.59
N ASP A 83 -3.37 -1.27 -7.97
CA ASP A 83 -2.64 -2.12 -7.03
C ASP A 83 -1.31 -1.47 -6.58
N ALA A 84 -0.81 -1.89 -5.42
CA ALA A 84 0.41 -1.36 -4.80
C ALA A 84 1.62 -1.28 -5.75
N LYS A 85 1.84 -2.29 -6.60
CA LYS A 85 2.95 -2.34 -7.56
C LYS A 85 2.73 -1.35 -8.70
N SER A 86 1.54 -1.33 -9.27
CA SER A 86 1.17 -0.39 -10.35
C SER A 86 1.22 1.07 -9.88
N PHE A 87 0.76 1.35 -8.65
CA PHE A 87 0.87 2.67 -8.03
C PHE A 87 2.33 3.08 -7.86
N SER A 88 3.17 2.24 -7.24
CA SER A 88 4.60 2.53 -7.03
C SER A 88 5.34 2.78 -8.35
N ASN A 89 5.01 2.02 -9.40
CA ASN A 89 5.58 2.24 -10.73
C ASN A 89 5.13 3.57 -11.36
N ALA A 90 3.89 4.00 -11.12
CA ALA A 90 3.41 5.30 -11.57
C ALA A 90 4.13 6.44 -10.83
N GLN A 91 4.36 6.30 -9.53
CA GLN A 91 5.14 7.27 -8.73
C GLN A 91 6.59 7.38 -9.22
N ARG A 92 7.25 6.25 -9.54
CA ARG A 92 8.61 6.27 -10.13
C ARG A 92 8.67 7.00 -11.47
N ARG A 93 7.66 6.82 -12.34
CA ARG A 93 7.62 7.46 -13.66
C ARG A 93 7.42 8.98 -13.60
N LYS A 94 6.87 9.51 -12.50
CA LYS A 94 6.85 10.97 -12.28
C LYS A 94 8.25 11.53 -12.04
N VAL A 95 9.22 10.70 -11.66
CA VAL A 95 10.60 11.10 -11.32
C VAL A 95 11.58 10.72 -12.43
N VAL A 96 11.19 10.83 -13.70
CA VAL A 96 12.13 10.62 -14.82
C VAL A 96 13.02 11.86 -14.97
N CYS A 97 14.25 11.76 -14.50
CA CYS A 97 15.31 12.71 -14.79
C CYS A 97 15.97 12.35 -16.13
N TRP A 98 16.13 13.34 -17.01
CA TRP A 98 16.89 13.15 -18.24
C TRP A 98 18.37 13.42 -17.94
N SER A 99 19.26 12.50 -18.32
CA SER A 99 20.70 12.73 -18.27
C SER A 99 21.18 13.24 -19.63
N LEU A 100 21.74 14.45 -19.68
CA LEU A 100 22.40 14.98 -20.87
C LEU A 100 23.91 14.90 -20.67
N GLU A 101 24.59 14.18 -21.56
CA GLU A 101 26.04 14.19 -21.64
C GLU A 101 26.49 15.27 -22.63
N HIS A 102 27.26 16.25 -22.15
CA HIS A 102 27.90 17.25 -22.99
C HIS A 102 29.39 17.33 -22.64
N GLY A 103 30.24 16.83 -23.54
CA GLY A 103 31.68 16.73 -23.29
C GLY A 103 31.98 15.72 -22.18
N ALA A 104 32.67 16.17 -21.12
CA ALA A 104 33.02 15.34 -19.95
C ALA A 104 32.07 15.55 -18.75
N THR A 105 30.98 16.29 -18.92
CA THR A 105 30.08 16.68 -17.83
C THR A 105 28.70 16.06 -18.03
N GLN A 106 28.20 15.38 -16.99
CA GLN A 106 26.88 14.79 -16.96
C GLN A 106 25.93 15.71 -16.19
N HIS A 107 24.83 16.11 -16.83
CA HIS A 107 23.79 16.93 -16.22
C HIS A 107 22.53 16.10 -15.96
N LEU A 108 22.01 16.13 -14.72
CA LEU A 108 20.72 15.55 -14.35
C LEU A 108 19.64 16.65 -14.39
N ILE A 109 18.65 16.49 -15.26
CA ILE A 109 17.56 17.44 -15.43
C ILE A 109 16.29 16.83 -14.87
N GLN A 110 15.71 17.49 -13.86
CA GLN A 110 14.39 17.19 -13.32
C GLN A 110 13.47 18.37 -13.64
N PHE A 111 12.31 18.10 -14.24
CA PHE A 111 11.24 19.09 -14.35
C PHE A 111 10.33 18.92 -13.13
N GLY A 112 10.23 19.94 -12.28
CA GLY A 112 9.23 19.99 -11.21
C GLY A 112 7.87 20.38 -11.80
N GLU A 113 6.81 19.72 -11.34
CA GLU A 113 5.43 20.22 -11.49
C GLU A 113 5.23 21.51 -10.66
#